data_AF-A0A814FXD7-F1
#
_entry.id   AF-A0A814FXD7-F1
#
_cell.length_a   1.000
_cell.length_b   1.000
_cell.length_c   1.000
_cell.angle_alpha   90.00
_cell.angle_beta   90.00
_cell.angle_gamma   90.00
#
_symmetry.space_group_name_H-M   'P 1'
#
loop_
_entity.id
_entity.type
_entity.pdbx_description
1 polymer ?
#
loop_
_entity_poly.entity_id
_entity_poly.type
_entity_poly.pdbx_seq_one_letter_code
_entity_poly.pdbx_strand_id
1 'polypeptide(L)'
;MFWIFFVLLVVSTGDCILIESTTTSTSTTTTTTATAQLSLYGVQLNLDPSSLPSGWSLCYNATYADTLISTVVATVLATCNRNKLLLGCRPVANTTLTVAAMGNRADVLYNCGSTSTCTHVANGVGWYFSDSYSWGFVRGSDNVTRDSCDTGTSDNAYRLCWHTLAMGGYRCGSTICGSTWAKVIYHAN
;
A
#
# COMPACT_ATOMS: atom_id res chain seq x y z
N MET A 1 -49.00 -61.99 12.20
CA MET A 1 -47.93 -62.89 11.72
C MET A 1 -46.61 -62.14 11.86
N PHE A 2 -45.81 -62.54 12.85
CA PHE A 2 -44.51 -61.94 13.20
C PHE A 2 -43.48 -62.16 12.11
N TRP A 3 -42.82 -61.12 11.58
CA TRP A 3 -41.49 -61.25 10.96
C TRP A 3 -40.63 -60.02 11.26
N ILE A 4 -39.49 -60.27 11.91
CA ILE A 4 -38.36 -59.36 12.14
C ILE A 4 -37.52 -59.32 10.87
N PHE A 5 -37.01 -58.14 10.49
CA PHE A 5 -35.88 -58.03 9.55
C PHE A 5 -34.76 -57.19 10.18
N PHE A 6 -33.57 -57.77 10.23
CA PHE A 6 -32.29 -57.10 10.42
C PHE A 6 -31.75 -56.72 9.03
N VAL A 7 -31.35 -55.47 8.82
CA VAL A 7 -30.47 -55.07 7.72
C VAL A 7 -29.40 -54.11 8.24
N LEU A 8 -28.17 -54.40 7.84
CA LEU A 8 -26.87 -53.86 8.26
C LEU A 8 -26.64 -52.43 7.73
N LEU A 9 -25.95 -51.62 8.54
CA LEU A 9 -25.61 -50.21 8.39
C LEU A 9 -24.35 -49.99 7.53
N VAL A 10 -24.35 -49.04 6.58
CA VAL A 10 -23.25 -48.07 6.34
C VAL A 10 -23.83 -46.76 5.75
N VAL A 11 -23.47 -45.61 6.35
CA VAL A 11 -24.03 -44.24 6.23
C VAL A 11 -23.37 -43.46 5.08
N SER A 12 -24.11 -43.03 4.03
CA SER A 12 -24.61 -41.67 3.67
C SER A 12 -23.60 -40.51 3.86
N THR A 13 -23.27 -39.66 2.88
CA THR A 13 -24.05 -38.52 2.31
C THR A 13 -23.34 -37.99 1.04
N GLY A 14 -23.92 -37.51 -0.06
CA GLY A 14 -25.25 -36.93 -0.30
C GLY A 14 -25.14 -35.40 -0.47
N ASP A 15 -25.13 -34.90 -1.71
CA ASP A 15 -25.15 -33.46 -2.06
C ASP A 15 -26.49 -32.76 -1.74
N CYS A 16 -26.36 -31.46 -1.42
CA CYS A 16 -27.27 -30.30 -1.45
C CYS A 16 -28.80 -30.43 -1.28
N ILE A 17 -29.31 -29.85 -0.18
CA ILE A 17 -30.62 -29.16 -0.12
C ILE A 17 -30.46 -27.82 0.63
N LEU A 18 -30.98 -26.75 0.04
CA LEU A 18 -31.09 -25.42 0.63
C LEU A 18 -32.21 -25.37 1.69
N ILE A 19 -31.93 -24.74 2.82
CA ILE A 19 -32.93 -24.15 3.71
C ILE A 19 -32.41 -22.78 4.14
N GLU A 20 -33.06 -21.71 3.66
CA GLU A 20 -32.85 -20.35 4.15
C GLU A 20 -33.38 -20.24 5.59
N SER A 21 -32.56 -19.70 6.48
CA SER A 21 -33.00 -19.20 7.78
C SER A 21 -32.49 -17.77 7.94
N THR A 22 -33.40 -16.80 7.91
CA THR A 22 -33.13 -15.39 8.22
C THR A 22 -32.89 -15.24 9.72
N THR A 23 -31.62 -15.14 10.12
CA THR A 23 -31.23 -14.66 11.45
C THR A 23 -30.80 -13.20 11.36
N THR A 24 -31.66 -12.31 11.84
CA THR A 24 -31.30 -10.91 12.15
C THR A 24 -30.37 -10.91 13.36
N SER A 25 -29.07 -10.80 13.12
CA SER A 25 -28.08 -10.57 14.19
C SER A 25 -27.90 -9.07 14.40
N THR A 26 -28.46 -8.56 15.50
CA THR A 26 -28.13 -7.24 16.04
C THR A 26 -26.72 -7.28 16.60
N SER A 27 -25.75 -6.78 15.83
CA SER A 27 -24.37 -6.63 16.30
C SER A 27 -24.30 -5.45 17.28
N THR A 28 -24.08 -5.74 18.56
CA THR A 28 -23.78 -4.72 19.57
C THR A 28 -22.38 -4.18 19.31
N THR A 29 -22.30 -2.94 18.81
CA THR A 29 -21.04 -2.22 18.63
C THR A 29 -20.50 -1.83 20.00
N THR A 30 -19.54 -2.59 20.52
CA THR A 30 -18.72 -2.16 21.64
C THR A 30 -17.78 -1.07 21.14
N THR A 31 -18.00 0.18 21.56
CA THR A 31 -17.11 1.31 21.29
C THR A 31 -15.82 1.13 22.08
N THR A 32 -14.89 0.35 21.54
CA THR A 32 -13.47 0.51 21.83
C THR A 32 -12.95 1.67 21.00
N THR A 33 -12.27 2.63 21.64
CA THR A 33 -11.56 3.74 20.99
C THR A 33 -10.67 3.20 19.88
N ALA A 34 -11.16 3.22 18.65
CA ALA A 34 -10.46 2.75 17.48
C ALA A 34 -9.28 3.70 17.23
N THR A 35 -8.07 3.18 17.30
CA THR A 35 -6.97 3.78 16.54
C THR A 35 -7.44 3.86 15.09
N ALA A 36 -7.32 5.04 14.48
CA ALA A 36 -7.87 5.33 13.17
C ALA A 36 -7.25 4.42 12.10
N GLN A 37 -7.90 3.28 11.83
CA GLN A 37 -7.48 2.29 10.85
C GLN A 37 -7.31 2.94 9.47
N LEU A 38 -6.22 2.62 8.79
CA LEU A 38 -6.03 3.02 7.39
C LEU A 38 -7.12 2.37 6.53
N SER A 39 -7.76 3.15 5.66
CA SER A 39 -8.87 2.70 4.82
C SER A 39 -8.49 1.75 3.67
N LEU A 40 -7.19 1.54 3.44
CA LEU A 40 -6.61 0.74 2.37
C LEU A 40 -5.41 0.01 2.98
N TYR A 41 -5.37 -1.30 2.80
CA TYR A 41 -4.32 -2.18 3.29
C TYR A 41 -3.42 -2.61 2.13
N GLY A 42 -2.10 -2.59 2.33
CA GLY A 42 -1.14 -3.00 1.33
C GLY A 42 -0.97 -2.01 0.16
N VAL A 43 -0.24 -2.46 -0.85
CA VAL A 43 -0.01 -1.71 -2.08
C VAL A 43 -1.23 -1.82 -2.99
N GLN A 44 -1.74 -0.68 -3.44
CA GLN A 44 -2.88 -0.55 -4.35
C GLN A 44 -2.38 -0.28 -5.77
N LEU A 45 -3.03 -0.93 -6.75
CA LEU A 45 -2.83 -0.66 -8.17
C LEU A 45 -4.05 0.07 -8.72
N ASN A 46 -3.82 0.96 -9.70
CA ASN A 46 -4.88 1.70 -10.38
C ASN A 46 -5.83 2.44 -9.42
N LEU A 47 -5.29 3.04 -8.36
CA LEU A 47 -6.05 3.75 -7.34
C LEU A 47 -6.52 5.09 -7.89
N ASP A 48 -7.84 5.29 -7.99
CA ASP A 48 -8.40 6.62 -8.24
C ASP A 48 -8.36 7.44 -6.93
N PRO A 49 -7.64 8.58 -6.87
CA PRO A 49 -7.61 9.43 -5.68
C PRO A 49 -8.99 9.92 -5.21
N SER A 50 -10.00 9.94 -6.08
CA SER A 50 -11.37 10.29 -5.71
C SER A 50 -12.02 9.28 -4.74
N SER A 51 -11.50 8.05 -4.70
CA SER A 51 -11.96 6.98 -3.80
C SER A 51 -11.36 7.05 -2.41
N LEU A 52 -10.39 7.95 -2.17
CA LEU A 52 -9.82 8.13 -0.85
C LEU A 52 -10.89 8.68 0.11
N PRO A 53 -10.93 8.22 1.37
CA PRO A 53 -11.87 8.76 2.34
C PRO A 53 -11.72 10.27 2.52
N SER A 54 -12.78 10.89 3.06
CA SER A 54 -12.73 12.30 3.45
C SER A 54 -11.53 12.59 4.36
N GLY A 55 -10.80 13.69 4.07
CA GLY A 55 -9.65 14.14 4.85
C GLY A 55 -8.29 13.88 4.19
N TRP A 56 -8.24 13.10 3.11
CA TRP A 56 -7.06 13.02 2.25
C TRP A 56 -6.98 14.20 1.28
N SER A 57 -5.80 14.80 1.17
CA SER A 57 -5.51 15.84 0.17
C SER A 57 -4.12 15.67 -0.43
N LEU A 58 -3.98 16.03 -1.71
CA LEU A 58 -2.68 16.09 -2.39
C LEU A 58 -1.83 17.20 -1.77
N CYS A 59 -0.60 16.89 -1.37
CA CYS A 59 0.32 17.84 -0.74
C CYS A 59 1.66 17.96 -1.49
N TYR A 60 1.96 17.03 -2.40
CA TYR A 60 3.12 17.10 -3.28
C TYR A 60 2.81 16.48 -4.65
N ASN A 61 3.22 17.16 -5.71
CA ASN A 61 3.12 16.70 -7.09
C ASN A 61 4.29 17.27 -7.89
N ALA A 62 5.15 16.39 -8.40
CA ALA A 62 6.30 16.77 -9.22
C ALA A 62 6.57 15.67 -10.24
N THR A 63 7.25 16.00 -11.33
CA THR A 63 7.64 15.01 -12.33
C THR A 63 8.77 14.12 -11.80
N TYR A 64 9.00 12.95 -12.41
CA TYR A 64 10.15 12.11 -12.08
C TYR A 64 11.49 12.76 -12.47
N ALA A 65 11.50 13.78 -13.34
CA ALA A 65 12.70 14.56 -13.66
C ALA A 65 13.10 15.55 -12.55
N ASP A 66 12.16 15.98 -11.71
CA ASP A 66 12.45 16.87 -10.59
C ASP A 66 13.28 16.13 -9.52
N THR A 67 14.38 16.73 -9.07
CA THR A 67 15.24 16.11 -8.05
C THR A 67 14.61 16.18 -6.67
N LEU A 68 14.92 15.19 -5.82
CA LEU A 68 14.39 15.09 -4.46
C LEU A 68 15.53 15.03 -3.42
N ILE A 69 16.49 15.95 -3.50
CA ILE A 69 17.60 16.05 -2.53
C ILE A 69 17.10 16.34 -1.10
N SER A 70 17.92 16.09 -0.07
CA SER A 70 17.55 16.25 1.36
C SER A 70 16.83 17.57 1.69
N THR A 71 17.26 18.71 1.15
CA THR A 71 16.58 20.01 1.38
C THR A 71 15.18 20.08 0.78
N VAL A 72 14.97 19.44 -0.38
CA VAL A 72 13.66 19.32 -1.02
C VAL A 72 12.81 18.32 -0.24
N VAL A 73 13.36 17.19 0.22
CA VAL A 73 12.65 16.25 1.09
C VAL A 73 12.16 16.98 2.35
N ALA A 74 12.99 17.78 3.00
CA ALA A 74 12.60 18.56 4.18
C ALA A 74 11.43 19.50 3.88
N THR A 75 11.47 20.22 2.75
CA THR A 75 10.37 21.10 2.29
C THR A 75 9.09 20.29 2.05
N VAL A 76 9.19 19.17 1.33
CA VAL A 76 8.06 18.28 1.05
C VAL A 76 7.44 17.76 2.34
N LEU A 77 8.24 17.34 3.32
CA LEU A 77 7.75 16.84 4.60
C LEU A 77 7.13 17.94 5.47
N ALA A 78 7.58 19.19 5.34
CA ALA A 78 6.98 20.34 5.98
C ALA A 78 5.61 20.73 5.37
N THR A 79 5.44 20.55 4.05
CA THR A 79 4.14 20.74 3.38
C THR A 79 3.20 19.55 3.62
N CYS A 80 3.69 18.34 3.41
CA CYS A 80 2.99 17.09 3.65
C CYS A 80 3.07 16.70 5.12
N ASN A 81 2.55 17.51 6.05
CA ASN A 81 2.84 17.41 7.49
C ASN A 81 1.82 16.66 8.37
N ARG A 82 0.93 15.86 7.77
CA ARG A 82 -0.12 15.14 8.52
C ARG A 82 0.37 13.75 8.99
N ASN A 83 -0.43 13.11 9.84
CA ASN A 83 -0.08 11.86 10.52
C ASN A 83 -0.07 10.63 9.61
N LYS A 84 -0.73 10.70 8.46
CA LYS A 84 -0.77 9.63 7.46
C LYS A 84 -0.28 10.17 6.13
N LEU A 85 0.46 9.33 5.43
CA LEU A 85 0.98 9.62 4.11
C LEU A 85 0.56 8.52 3.14
N LEU A 86 0.31 8.92 1.91
CA LEU A 86 0.15 8.04 0.76
C LEU A 86 1.19 8.46 -0.26
N LEU A 87 2.08 7.53 -0.61
CA LEU A 87 3.00 7.68 -1.73
C LEU A 87 2.39 7.02 -2.95
N GLY A 88 2.48 7.68 -4.10
CA GLY A 88 2.05 7.09 -5.35
C GLY A 88 2.66 7.74 -6.56
N CYS A 89 2.35 7.20 -7.73
CA CYS A 89 2.81 7.74 -8.99
C CYS A 89 1.85 7.44 -10.13
N ARG A 90 1.93 8.25 -11.18
CA ARG A 90 1.04 8.20 -12.34
C ARG A 90 1.70 8.83 -13.57
N PRO A 91 1.29 8.51 -14.80
CA PRO A 91 1.57 9.36 -15.96
C PRO A 91 1.03 10.77 -15.72
N VAL A 92 1.76 11.82 -16.13
CA VAL A 92 1.36 13.22 -15.90
C VAL A 92 -0.03 13.54 -16.46
N ALA A 93 -0.41 12.89 -17.58
CA ALA A 93 -1.71 13.06 -18.23
C ALA A 93 -2.87 12.27 -17.60
N ASN A 94 -2.63 11.46 -16.56
CA ASN A 94 -3.65 10.61 -15.94
C ASN A 94 -3.88 11.00 -14.48
N THR A 95 -5.11 10.91 -13.97
CA THR A 95 -5.46 11.10 -12.54
C THR A 95 -5.28 9.85 -11.70
N THR A 96 -5.56 8.68 -12.28
CA THR A 96 -5.43 7.39 -11.59
C THR A 96 -3.98 7.09 -11.26
N LEU A 97 -3.71 6.72 -10.00
CA LEU A 97 -2.39 6.31 -9.54
C LEU A 97 -2.12 4.89 -10.03
N THR A 98 -1.02 4.70 -10.77
CA THR A 98 -0.61 3.39 -11.26
C THR A 98 -0.30 2.45 -10.11
N VAL A 99 0.48 2.93 -9.14
CA VAL A 99 0.75 2.25 -7.88
C VAL A 99 0.74 3.28 -6.75
N ALA A 100 0.15 2.92 -5.63
CA ALA A 100 0.09 3.73 -4.44
C ALA A 100 0.06 2.87 -3.18
N ALA A 101 0.59 3.39 -2.10
CA ALA A 101 0.51 2.77 -0.79
C ALA A 101 0.35 3.86 0.27
N MET A 102 -0.34 3.53 1.36
CA MET A 102 -0.49 4.47 2.46
C MET A 102 -0.22 3.83 3.82
N GLY A 103 0.24 4.65 4.74
CA GLY A 103 0.68 4.23 6.07
C GLY A 103 0.65 5.38 7.05
N ASN A 104 0.91 5.09 8.33
CA ASN A 104 1.22 6.14 9.28
C ASN A 104 2.54 6.80 8.86
N ARG A 105 2.65 8.10 9.08
CA ARG A 105 3.83 8.89 8.76
C ARG A 105 5.11 8.25 9.31
N ALA A 106 5.08 7.78 10.56
CA ALA A 106 6.23 7.15 11.20
C ALA A 106 6.70 5.88 10.47
N ASP A 107 5.77 5.09 9.92
CA ASP A 107 6.09 3.89 9.16
C ASP A 107 6.62 4.23 7.76
N VAL A 108 5.96 5.18 7.07
CA VAL A 108 6.33 5.64 5.72
C VAL A 108 7.70 6.32 5.71
N LEU A 109 8.09 6.93 6.82
CA LEU A 109 9.37 7.62 7.02
C LEU A 109 10.36 6.80 7.85
N TYR A 110 10.17 5.48 7.97
CA TYR A 110 11.11 4.63 8.67
C TYR A 110 12.51 4.73 8.03
N ASN A 111 13.46 5.25 8.79
CA ASN A 111 14.79 5.53 8.27
C ASN A 111 15.63 4.26 8.13
N CYS A 112 15.90 3.90 6.88
CA CYS A 112 16.71 2.77 6.48
C CYS A 112 18.15 3.16 6.10
N GLY A 113 18.51 4.45 6.15
CA GLY A 113 19.80 4.95 5.68
C GLY A 113 20.14 4.41 4.29
N SER A 114 21.38 3.98 4.13
CA SER A 114 21.92 3.35 2.91
C SER A 114 21.92 1.81 2.93
N THR A 115 21.30 1.17 3.93
CA THR A 115 21.23 -0.30 3.98
C THR A 115 20.39 -0.82 2.82
N SER A 116 20.99 -1.65 1.97
CA SER A 116 20.43 -2.08 0.69
C SER A 116 19.18 -2.94 0.82
N THR A 117 19.05 -3.71 1.90
CA THR A 117 17.93 -4.65 2.14
C THR A 117 16.94 -4.16 3.21
N CYS A 118 17.16 -2.98 3.79
CA CYS A 118 16.31 -2.49 4.86
C CYS A 118 14.89 -2.19 4.35
N THR A 119 13.91 -2.76 5.06
CA THR A 119 12.48 -2.51 4.90
C THR A 119 11.82 -2.52 6.27
N HIS A 120 10.76 -1.73 6.43
CA HIS A 120 9.89 -1.74 7.60
C HIS A 120 8.48 -2.11 7.17
N VAL A 121 7.99 -3.27 7.61
CA VAL A 121 6.68 -3.78 7.20
C VAL A 121 5.60 -3.21 8.12
N ALA A 122 4.71 -2.41 7.54
CA ALA A 122 3.55 -1.87 8.23
C ALA A 122 2.38 -1.68 7.24
N ASN A 123 1.16 -1.93 7.70
CA ASN A 123 -0.06 -1.88 6.87
C ASN A 123 0.06 -2.72 5.57
N GLY A 124 0.74 -3.87 5.61
CA GLY A 124 0.94 -4.74 4.44
C GLY A 124 1.93 -4.23 3.39
N VAL A 125 2.71 -3.20 3.71
CA VAL A 125 3.66 -2.52 2.82
C VAL A 125 5.05 -2.55 3.43
N GLY A 126 6.07 -2.83 2.63
CA GLY A 126 7.47 -2.75 3.03
C GLY A 126 8.01 -1.35 2.71
N TRP A 127 8.09 -0.49 3.73
CA TRP A 127 8.54 0.89 3.61
C TRP A 127 10.05 1.03 3.72
N TYR A 128 10.62 1.99 3.01
CA TYR A 128 12.00 2.43 3.23
C TYR A 128 12.12 3.92 2.93
N PHE A 129 12.85 4.61 3.80
CA PHE A 129 13.15 6.03 3.64
C PHE A 129 14.60 6.32 4.02
N SER A 130 15.20 7.27 3.31
CA SER A 130 16.39 8.00 3.68
C SER A 130 16.32 9.30 2.89
N ASP A 131 16.72 10.41 3.48
CA ASP A 131 16.77 11.72 2.82
C ASP A 131 18.01 11.90 1.93
N SER A 132 18.89 10.89 1.91
CA SER A 132 20.21 10.90 1.27
C SER A 132 20.51 9.56 0.56
N TYR A 133 19.48 8.78 0.24
CA TYR A 133 19.62 7.57 -0.57
C TYR A 133 18.36 7.36 -1.43
N SER A 134 17.26 6.87 -0.83
CA SER A 134 16.01 6.63 -1.56
C SER A 134 14.79 6.62 -0.65
N TRP A 135 13.63 6.92 -1.24
CA TRP A 135 12.31 6.83 -0.62
C TRP A 135 11.37 6.00 -1.48
N GLY A 136 10.67 5.04 -0.88
CA GLY A 136 9.74 4.21 -1.62
C GLY A 136 9.13 3.08 -0.81
N PHE A 137 8.57 2.11 -1.53
CA PHE A 137 7.96 0.93 -0.95
C PHE A 137 7.95 -0.27 -1.90
N VAL A 138 7.74 -1.43 -1.31
CA VAL A 138 7.42 -2.72 -1.96
C VAL A 138 6.18 -3.32 -1.28
N ARG A 139 5.60 -4.41 -1.82
CA ARG A 139 4.60 -5.20 -1.07
C ARG A 139 5.27 -5.75 0.21
N GLY A 140 4.55 -5.83 1.32
CA GLY A 140 5.13 -6.16 2.63
C GLY A 140 5.87 -7.49 2.74
N SER A 141 5.64 -8.45 1.83
CA SER A 141 6.34 -9.74 1.76
C SER A 141 7.62 -9.70 0.92
N ASP A 142 7.85 -8.63 0.17
CA ASP A 142 8.82 -8.63 -0.90
C ASP A 142 10.18 -8.13 -0.41
N ASN A 143 11.24 -8.72 -0.96
CA ASN A 143 12.59 -8.23 -0.73
C ASN A 143 12.84 -6.94 -1.52
N VAL A 144 13.64 -6.05 -0.92
CA VAL A 144 14.17 -4.85 -1.58
C VAL A 144 15.65 -5.03 -1.88
N THR A 145 16.13 -4.42 -2.95
CA THR A 145 17.57 -4.33 -3.24
C THR A 145 17.88 -2.91 -3.67
N ARG A 146 18.29 -2.06 -2.73
CA ARG A 146 18.56 -0.65 -2.97
C ARG A 146 20.03 -0.47 -3.39
N ASP A 147 20.23 -0.01 -4.62
CA ASP A 147 21.50 0.56 -5.12
C ASP A 147 21.24 2.02 -5.51
N SER A 148 21.10 2.88 -4.48
CA SER A 148 20.53 4.24 -4.53
C SER A 148 19.06 4.35 -4.95
N CYS A 149 18.48 3.30 -5.53
CA CYS A 149 17.04 3.01 -5.56
C CYS A 149 16.82 1.50 -5.59
N ASP A 150 15.59 1.05 -5.32
CA ASP A 150 15.22 -0.36 -5.40
C ASP A 150 15.30 -0.89 -6.85
N THR A 151 16.24 -1.79 -7.11
CA THR A 151 16.48 -2.48 -8.38
C THR A 151 15.91 -3.91 -8.39
N GLY A 152 15.22 -4.33 -7.33
CA GLY A 152 14.56 -5.64 -7.27
C GLY A 152 13.62 -5.88 -8.46
N THR A 153 13.48 -7.13 -8.87
CA THR A 153 12.80 -7.51 -10.12
C THR A 153 11.55 -8.39 -9.93
N SER A 154 11.26 -8.84 -8.70
CA SER A 154 10.03 -9.56 -8.38
C SER A 154 8.86 -8.60 -8.16
N ASP A 155 7.65 -8.98 -8.56
CA ASP A 155 6.42 -8.21 -8.25
C ASP A 155 6.51 -6.71 -8.61
N ASN A 156 7.17 -6.38 -9.72
CA ASN A 156 7.53 -5.00 -10.06
C ASN A 156 6.35 -4.02 -10.03
N ALA A 157 5.14 -4.47 -10.39
CA ALA A 157 3.93 -3.65 -10.35
C ALA A 157 3.67 -3.03 -8.97
N TYR A 158 4.15 -3.64 -7.89
CA TYR A 158 3.90 -3.25 -6.50
C TYR A 158 5.05 -2.44 -5.87
N ARG A 159 5.94 -1.89 -6.70
CA ARG A 159 7.15 -1.18 -6.26
C ARG A 159 7.11 0.28 -6.65
N LEU A 160 7.64 1.15 -5.80
CA LEU A 160 7.85 2.55 -6.11
C LEU A 160 9.18 2.98 -5.51
N CYS A 161 10.02 3.67 -6.28
CA CYS A 161 11.27 4.20 -5.75
C CYS A 161 11.63 5.55 -6.36
N TRP A 162 11.97 6.49 -5.48
CA TRP A 162 12.54 7.78 -5.81
C TRP A 162 13.94 7.90 -5.20
N HIS A 163 14.90 8.38 -5.97
CA HIS A 163 16.17 8.78 -5.39
C HIS A 163 15.93 10.03 -4.55
N THR A 164 16.52 10.08 -3.35
CA THR A 164 16.59 11.32 -2.58
C THR A 164 17.93 12.02 -2.77
N LEU A 165 18.45 11.89 -3.99
CA LEU A 165 19.74 12.37 -4.49
C LEU A 165 19.47 13.23 -5.73
N ALA A 166 20.53 13.77 -6.36
CA ALA A 166 20.42 14.58 -7.57
C ALA A 166 20.10 13.79 -8.85
N MET A 167 19.14 12.84 -8.79
CA MET A 167 18.80 11.90 -9.88
C MET A 167 17.29 11.81 -10.18
N GLY A 168 16.42 12.32 -9.30
CA GLY A 168 14.96 12.28 -9.51
C GLY A 168 14.30 10.95 -9.15
N GLY A 169 13.20 10.59 -9.83
CA GLY A 169 12.50 9.32 -9.59
C GLY A 169 13.06 8.17 -10.43
N TYR A 170 12.96 6.93 -9.94
CA TYR A 170 13.47 5.74 -10.63
C TYR A 170 12.35 4.86 -11.20
N ARG A 171 11.40 4.42 -10.36
CA ARG A 171 10.33 3.49 -10.78
C ARG A 171 8.94 3.84 -10.25
N CYS A 172 7.96 3.58 -11.11
CA CYS A 172 6.54 3.58 -10.82
C CYS A 172 5.95 2.23 -11.24
N GLY A 173 5.81 1.30 -10.30
CA GLY A 173 5.44 -0.08 -10.59
C GLY A 173 6.45 -0.73 -11.53
N SER A 174 5.94 -1.43 -12.54
CA SER A 174 6.75 -2.11 -13.56
C SER A 174 7.48 -1.17 -14.53
N THR A 175 7.24 0.14 -14.43
CA THR A 175 7.84 1.12 -15.34
C THR A 175 9.05 1.79 -14.69
N ILE A 176 10.17 1.81 -15.41
CA ILE A 176 11.29 2.71 -15.12
C ILE A 176 10.97 4.05 -15.77
N CYS A 177 10.91 5.12 -14.97
CA CYS A 177 10.17 6.32 -15.32
C CYS A 177 11.07 7.53 -15.60
N GLY A 178 10.61 8.40 -16.51
CA GLY A 178 11.22 9.70 -16.83
C GLY A 178 10.22 10.86 -16.66
N SER A 179 10.46 11.99 -17.31
CA SER A 179 9.69 13.25 -17.14
C SER A 179 8.18 13.16 -17.40
N THR A 180 7.70 12.14 -18.10
CA THR A 180 6.26 11.89 -18.37
C THR A 180 5.50 11.26 -17.20
N TRP A 181 6.18 10.98 -16.09
CA TRP A 181 5.61 10.42 -14.88
C TRP A 181 5.69 11.40 -13.72
N ALA A 182 4.74 11.33 -12.81
CA ALA A 182 4.62 12.17 -11.64
C ALA A 182 4.78 11.37 -10.33
N LYS A 183 5.57 11.93 -9.41
CA LYS A 183 5.64 11.59 -7.99
C LYS A 183 4.51 12.34 -7.29
N VAL A 184 3.68 11.64 -6.52
CA VAL A 184 2.61 12.29 -5.75
C VAL A 184 2.63 11.83 -4.30
N ILE A 185 2.33 12.77 -3.40
CA ILE A 185 2.07 12.46 -1.99
C ILE A 185 0.72 13.06 -1.61
N TYR A 186 -0.12 12.23 -1.02
CA TYR A 186 -1.32 12.68 -0.32
C TYR A 186 -1.09 12.54 1.18
N HIS A 187 -1.81 13.32 1.96
CA HIS A 187 -1.73 13.29 3.42
C HIS A 187 -3.11 13.34 4.07
N ALA A 188 -3.22 12.80 5.29
CA ALA A 188 -4.43 12.86 6.12
C ALA A 188 -4.05 12.77 7.60
N ASN A 189 -5.00 13.07 8.49
CA ASN A 189 -4.83 12.91 9.94
C ASN A 189 -5.02 11.47 10.42
#